data_AF-A0A1Q7MCU4-F1
#
_entry.id   AF-A0A1Q7MCU4-F1
#
_cell.length_a   1.000
_cell.length_b   1.000
_cell.length_c   1.000
_cell.angle_alpha   90.00
_cell.angle_beta   90.00
_cell.angle_gamma   90.00
#
_symmetry.space_group_name_H-M   'P 1'
#
loop_
_entity.id
_entity.type
_entity.pdbx_description
1 polymer ?
#
loop_
_entity_poly.entity_id
_entity_poly.type
_entity_poly.pdbx_seq_one_letter_code
_entity_poly.pdbx_strand_id
1 'polypeptide(L)'
;MSAVSFDDLVSQSVSETMSKILGATTWKSVNFFFDTKTAAREPEAFAALLEKVFGLTSKVLQKKIAETLLNKVGAVQPSNATDFRQILRLAKAKFPRTTVPGQIGS
;
A
#
# COMPACT_ATOMS: atom_id res chain seq x y z
N MET A 1 12.96 1.68 18.63
CA MET A 1 12.51 1.69 17.21
C MET A 1 11.12 1.10 17.19
N SER A 2 10.09 1.90 16.94
CA SER A 2 8.71 1.41 16.89
C SER A 2 8.57 0.39 15.76
N ALA A 3 7.94 -0.75 16.04
CA ALA A 3 7.59 -1.71 15.01
C ALA A 3 6.73 -0.98 13.96
N VAL A 4 7.24 -0.85 12.74
CA VAL A 4 6.47 -0.33 11.61
C VAL A 4 5.25 -1.23 11.47
N SER A 5 4.04 -0.69 11.59
CA SER A 5 2.83 -1.49 11.41
C SER A 5 2.61 -1.78 9.92
N PHE A 6 1.83 -2.81 9.59
CA PHE A 6 1.45 -3.06 8.20
C PHE A 6 0.67 -1.86 7.63
N ASP A 7 -0.17 -1.23 8.43
CA ASP A 7 -0.89 0.00 8.06
C ASP A 7 0.08 1.14 7.70
N ASP A 8 1.15 1.33 8.47
CA ASP A 8 2.18 2.33 8.17
C ASP A 8 2.92 1.99 6.86
N LEU A 9 3.22 0.72 6.62
CA LEU A 9 3.87 0.29 5.39
C LEU A 9 3.00 0.58 4.16
N VAL A 10 1.71 0.29 4.25
CA VAL A 10 0.75 0.57 3.18
C VAL A 10 0.63 2.08 2.96
N SER A 11 0.49 2.86 4.04
CA SER A 11 0.39 4.33 3.97
C SER A 11 1.64 4.95 3.32
N GLN A 12 2.84 4.48 3.68
CA GLN A 12 4.09 4.89 3.05
C GLN A 12 4.15 4.51 1.57
N SER A 13 3.71 3.29 1.22
CA SER A 13 3.71 2.81 -0.17
C SER A 13 2.78 3.64 -1.06
N VAL A 14 1.60 4.00 -0.54
CA VAL A 14 0.67 4.92 -1.20
C VAL A 14 1.32 6.28 -1.38
N SER A 15 1.82 6.88 -0.30
CA SER A 15 2.40 8.23 -0.34
C SER A 15 3.60 8.33 -1.28
N GLU A 16 4.48 7.33 -1.28
CA GLU A 16 5.65 7.24 -2.17
C GLU A 16 5.23 7.13 -3.63
N THR A 17 4.31 6.21 -3.94
CA THR A 17 3.83 6.00 -5.31
C THR A 17 3.14 7.26 -5.84
N MET A 18 2.26 7.84 -5.04
CA MET A 18 1.48 9.01 -5.45
C MET A 18 2.38 10.23 -5.63
N SER A 19 3.34 10.45 -4.73
CA SER A 19 4.34 11.52 -4.89
C SER A 19 5.20 11.33 -6.14
N LYS A 20 5.54 10.09 -6.48
CA LYS A 20 6.34 9.77 -7.67
C LYS A 20 5.58 9.97 -8.98
N ILE A 21 4.28 9.64 -9.01
CA ILE A 21 3.46 9.71 -10.23
C ILE A 21 2.89 11.12 -10.44
N LEU A 22 2.36 11.74 -9.39
CA LEU A 22 1.67 13.04 -9.47
C LEU A 22 2.62 14.22 -9.22
N GLY A 23 3.79 13.96 -8.63
CA GLY A 23 4.66 14.98 -8.06
C GLY A 23 4.33 15.28 -6.60
N ALA A 24 5.35 15.56 -5.80
CA ALA A 24 5.21 15.79 -4.35
C ALA A 24 4.25 16.94 -4.00
N THR A 25 4.27 18.03 -4.78
CA THR A 25 3.39 19.18 -4.59
C THR A 25 1.93 18.81 -4.84
N THR A 26 1.64 18.14 -5.96
CA THR A 26 0.30 17.68 -6.32
C THR A 26 -0.23 16.70 -5.29
N TRP A 27 0.59 15.71 -4.89
CA TRP A 27 0.21 14.75 -3.85
C TRP A 27 -0.14 15.45 -2.55
N LYS A 28 0.67 16.41 -2.10
CA LYS A 28 0.41 17.19 -0.88
C LYS A 28 -0.94 17.92 -0.94
N SER A 29 -1.32 18.43 -2.10
CA SER A 29 -2.61 19.12 -2.30
C SER A 29 -3.81 18.18 -2.31
N VAL A 30 -3.66 16.94 -2.77
CA VAL A 30 -4.78 15.98 -2.87
C VAL A 30 -4.84 14.96 -1.73
N ASN A 31 -3.75 14.76 -0.99
CA ASN A 31 -3.65 13.79 0.12
C ASN A 31 -4.75 13.98 1.18
N PHE A 32 -5.27 15.19 1.36
CA PHE A 32 -6.41 15.44 2.25
C PHE A 32 -7.63 14.57 1.92
N PHE A 33 -7.85 14.24 0.66
CA PHE A 33 -8.95 13.37 0.24
C PHE A 33 -8.69 11.88 0.51
N PHE A 34 -7.43 11.50 0.72
CA PHE A 34 -6.99 10.12 0.86
C PHE A 34 -6.58 9.83 2.30
N ASP A 35 -7.46 9.17 3.06
CA ASP A 35 -7.02 8.51 4.29
C ASP A 35 -6.19 7.26 3.92
N THR A 36 -4.88 7.44 3.89
CA THR A 36 -3.94 6.38 3.53
C THR A 36 -3.92 5.23 4.54
N LYS A 37 -4.46 5.41 5.75
CA LYS A 37 -4.61 4.34 6.74
C LYS A 37 -5.80 3.44 6.42
N THR A 38 -6.86 3.99 5.83
CA THR A 38 -7.99 3.16 5.36
C THR A 38 -7.60 2.29 4.17
N ALA A 39 -6.54 2.62 3.41
CA ALA A 39 -6.07 1.77 2.32
C ALA A 39 -5.71 0.34 2.77
N ALA A 40 -5.21 0.17 4.00
CA ALA A 40 -4.89 -1.14 4.57
C ALA A 40 -6.11 -1.87 5.15
N ARG A 41 -7.09 -1.12 5.66
CA ARG A 41 -8.26 -1.63 6.39
C ARG A 41 -9.46 -1.90 5.48
N GLU A 42 -9.68 -1.01 4.53
CA GLU A 42 -10.81 -0.94 3.60
C GLU A 42 -10.29 -0.70 2.17
N PRO A 43 -9.60 -1.68 1.56
CA PRO A 43 -8.97 -1.52 0.26
C PRO A 43 -9.95 -1.25 -0.87
N GLU A 44 -11.18 -1.75 -0.77
CA GLU A 44 -12.25 -1.48 -1.74
C GLU A 44 -12.69 -0.02 -1.70
N ALA A 45 -12.85 0.57 -0.51
CA ALA A 45 -13.21 1.98 -0.35
C ALA A 45 -12.10 2.89 -0.90
N PHE A 46 -10.83 2.53 -0.64
CA PHE A 46 -9.69 3.25 -1.19
C PHE A 46 -9.60 3.14 -2.73
N ALA A 47 -9.87 1.95 -3.30
CA ALA A 47 -9.91 1.75 -4.74
C ALA A 47 -11.02 2.59 -5.41
N ALA A 48 -12.22 2.61 -4.81
CA ALA A 48 -13.34 3.43 -5.27
C ALA A 48 -13.03 4.93 -5.18
N LEU A 49 -12.32 5.37 -4.14
CA LEU A 49 -11.87 6.75 -4.00
C LEU A 49 -10.86 7.12 -5.09
N LEU A 50 -9.88 6.25 -5.38
CA LEU A 50 -8.94 6.45 -6.49
C LEU A 50 -9.67 6.57 -7.82
N GLU A 51 -10.69 5.74 -8.05
CA GLU A 51 -11.51 5.80 -9.26
C GLU A 51 -12.30 7.12 -9.34
N LYS A 52 -12.88 7.58 -8.23
CA LYS A 52 -13.60 8.86 -8.17
C LYS A 52 -12.71 10.07 -8.47
N VAL A 53 -11.47 10.06 -7.99
CA VAL A 53 -10.55 11.20 -8.13
C VAL A 53 -9.77 11.16 -9.45
N PHE A 54 -9.33 9.98 -9.90
CA PHE A 54 -8.43 9.83 -11.04
C PHE A 54 -9.05 9.12 -12.25
N GLY A 55 -10.31 8.69 -12.16
CA GLY A 55 -11.04 8.03 -13.24
C GLY A 55 -10.32 6.79 -13.75
N LEU A 56 -10.13 6.71 -15.06
CA LEU A 56 -9.47 5.59 -15.76
C LEU A 56 -8.03 5.34 -15.29
N THR A 57 -7.34 6.38 -14.80
CA THR A 57 -5.95 6.28 -14.32
C THR A 57 -5.85 5.53 -12.99
N SER A 58 -6.96 5.38 -12.27
CA SER A 58 -7.01 4.70 -10.97
C SER A 58 -6.45 3.27 -11.01
N LYS A 59 -6.73 2.51 -12.08
CA LYS A 59 -6.22 1.14 -12.25
C LYS A 59 -4.69 1.09 -12.32
N VAL A 60 -4.08 2.06 -12.99
CA VAL A 60 -2.62 2.19 -13.08
C VAL A 60 -2.04 2.56 -11.72
N LEU A 61 -2.69 3.49 -10.99
CA LEU A 61 -2.26 3.88 -9.65
C LEU A 61 -2.34 2.71 -8.67
N GLN A 62 -3.45 1.99 -8.64
CA GLN A 62 -3.62 0.79 -7.81
C GLN A 62 -2.53 -0.25 -8.09
N LYS A 63 -2.23 -0.52 -9.37
CA LYS A 63 -1.15 -1.43 -9.76
C LYS A 63 0.22 -0.96 -9.27
N LYS A 64 0.53 0.33 -9.41
CA LYS A 64 1.82 0.91 -8.99
C LYS A 64 1.98 0.92 -7.47
N ILE A 65 0.91 1.20 -6.73
CA ILE A 65 0.90 1.14 -5.26
C ILE A 65 1.15 -0.30 -4.81
N ALA A 66 0.47 -1.24 -5.44
CA ALA A 66 0.64 -2.66 -5.19
C ALA A 66 2.07 -3.17 -5.48
N GLU A 67 2.65 -2.80 -6.62
CA GLU A 67 4.04 -3.11 -6.97
C GLU A 67 5.01 -2.58 -5.90
N THR A 68 4.83 -1.31 -5.49
CA THR A 68 5.67 -0.68 -4.46
C THR A 68 5.54 -1.39 -3.11
N LEU A 69 4.32 -1.73 -2.70
CA LEU A 69 4.05 -2.45 -1.46
C LEU A 69 4.69 -3.85 -1.46
N LEU A 70 4.53 -4.61 -2.55
CA LEU A 70 5.08 -5.95 -2.68
C LEU A 70 6.62 -5.93 -2.65
N ASN A 71 7.24 -4.98 -3.33
CA ASN A 71 8.70 -4.78 -3.29
C ASN A 71 9.20 -4.54 -1.86
N LYS A 72 8.47 -3.76 -1.06
CA LYS A 72 8.84 -3.48 0.34
C LYS A 72 8.73 -4.70 1.27
N VAL A 73 7.84 -5.65 0.97
CA VAL A 73 7.71 -6.91 1.74
C VAL A 73 8.46 -8.09 1.10
N GLY A 74 9.29 -7.84 0.07
CA GLY A 74 10.03 -8.90 -0.63
C GLY A 74 9.13 -9.92 -1.36
N ALA A 75 7.93 -9.51 -1.76
CA ALA A 75 6.98 -10.35 -2.48
C ALA A 75 6.98 -10.01 -3.98
N VAL A 76 6.75 -11.01 -4.82
CA VAL A 76 6.60 -10.82 -6.27
C VAL A 76 5.10 -10.69 -6.59
N GLN A 77 4.75 -9.78 -7.49
CA GLN A 77 3.37 -9.64 -7.97
C GLN A 77 2.94 -10.92 -8.71
N PRO A 78 1.87 -11.59 -8.26
CA PRO A 78 1.32 -12.73 -8.99
C PRO A 78 0.78 -12.25 -10.33
N SER A 79 1.05 -13.01 -11.40
CA SER A 79 0.52 -12.72 -12.75
C SER A 79 -1.00 -12.76 -12.82
N ASN A 80 -1.66 -13.37 -11.84
CA ASN A 80 -3.11 -13.52 -11.71
C ASN A 80 -3.75 -12.60 -10.65
N ALA A 81 -2.97 -11.76 -9.95
CA ALA A 81 -3.52 -10.83 -8.97
C ALA A 81 -4.08 -9.59 -9.67
N THR A 82 -5.38 -9.60 -9.96
CA THR A 82 -6.08 -8.50 -10.62
C THR A 82 -6.49 -7.37 -9.68
N ASP A 83 -6.74 -7.70 -8.41
CA ASP A 83 -7.41 -6.80 -7.47
C ASP A 83 -6.50 -6.31 -6.34
N PHE A 84 -6.58 -5.01 -6.05
CA PHE A 84 -5.78 -4.34 -5.00
C PHE A 84 -5.90 -5.03 -3.64
N ARG A 85 -7.10 -5.54 -3.29
CA ARG A 85 -7.36 -6.32 -2.08
C ARG A 85 -6.54 -7.61 -2.00
N GLN A 86 -6.46 -8.37 -3.10
CA GLN A 86 -5.70 -9.62 -3.12
C GLN A 86 -4.22 -9.36 -2.91
N ILE A 87 -3.70 -8.29 -3.51
CA ILE A 87 -2.32 -7.85 -3.37
C ILE A 87 -2.03 -7.44 -1.92
N LEU A 88 -2.92 -6.69 -1.28
CA LEU A 88 -2.79 -6.35 0.14
C LEU A 88 -2.79 -7.57 1.06
N ARG A 89 -3.64 -8.58 0.80
CA ARG A 89 -3.63 -9.83 1.57
C ARG A 89 -2.31 -10.58 1.40
N LEU A 90 -1.78 -10.65 0.17
CA LEU A 90 -0.47 -11.23 -0.09
C LEU A 90 0.64 -10.48 0.64
N ALA A 91 0.63 -9.14 0.54
CA ALA A 91 1.62 -8.31 1.19
C ALA A 91 1.56 -8.47 2.72
N LYS A 92 0.36 -8.54 3.30
CA LYS A 92 0.15 -8.78 4.73
C LYS A 92 0.63 -10.16 5.18
N ALA A 93 0.47 -11.18 4.34
CA ALA A 93 0.97 -12.52 4.62
C ALA A 93 2.51 -12.62 4.57
N LYS A 94 3.14 -11.78 3.75
CA LYS A 94 4.60 -11.67 3.61
C LYS A 94 5.23 -10.66 4.56
N PHE A 95 4.45 -9.73 5.08
CA PHE A 95 4.88 -8.79 6.09
C PHE A 95 5.36 -9.58 7.30
N PRO A 96 6.67 -9.51 7.64
CA PRO A 96 7.18 -10.29 8.74
C PRO A 96 6.41 -9.91 9.99
N ARG A 97 5.81 -10.91 10.66
CA ARG A 97 5.60 -10.79 12.11
C ARG A 97 6.98 -10.48 12.63
N THR A 98 7.18 -9.29 13.19
CA THR A 98 8.43 -8.92 13.83
C THR A 98 8.84 -10.08 14.73
N THR A 99 9.72 -10.96 14.27
CA THR A 99 10.55 -11.75 15.16
C THR A 99 11.40 -10.69 15.79
N VAL A 100 11.00 -10.28 16.99
CA VAL A 100 11.87 -9.55 17.88
C VAL A 100 13.18 -10.33 17.89
N PRO A 101 14.32 -9.74 17.49
CA PRO A 101 15.61 -10.38 17.68
C PRO A 101 15.78 -10.50 19.20
N GLY A 102 15.43 -11.65 19.78
CA GLY A 102 15.36 -11.81 21.24
C GLY A 102 14.53 -12.97 21.78
N GLN A 103 13.66 -13.63 21.01
CA GLN A 103 13.02 -14.88 21.47
C GLN A 103 13.72 -16.11 20.90
N ILE A 104 14.91 -16.39 21.44
CA ILE A 104 15.47 -17.75 21.44
C ILE A 104 15.28 -18.30 22.85
N GLY A 105 14.56 -19.42 22.95
CA GLY A 105 14.74 -20.40 24.01
C GLY A 105 14.01 -20.15 25.32
N SER A 106 12.99 -20.97 25.58
CA SER A 106 12.77 -21.55 26.90
C SER A 106 12.52 -23.04 26.71
#